data_AF-A0A3D1RMC9-F1
#
_entry.id   AF-A0A3D1RMC9-F1
#
_cell.length_a   1.000
_cell.length_b   1.000
_cell.length_c   1.000
_cell.angle_alpha   90.00
_cell.angle_beta   90.00
_cell.angle_gamma   90.00
#
_symmetry.space_group_name_H-M   'P 1'
#
loop_
_entity.id
_entity.type
_entity.pdbx_description
1 polymer ?
#
loop_
_entity_poly.entity_id
_entity_poly.type
_entity_poly.pdbx_seq_one_letter_code
_entity_poly.pdbx_strand_id
1 'polypeptide(L)'
;QTMKEYDRFEKGAANSNTSARILQRQLEDATARIIITTIQKLAVFIRKNRTHPIYKKHVVIIFDECHRSQFGDMHLAITKSFKNYHLFGFTGTPIFAANAGLVGNPLLRTTAQAFGDKLHTYTIVDAINDGNVLPFRIDFINTIKTPDHINDKQVYGIDSEKALSDPKRISDIVAYILEHFDQKTKRSNFYKAIALFWDKDAGGIVLLKTYSEYYNGYDEQGEHKPGYIELIADLTAQYPPGQEWMMTGVNKPEETRKLMDNSLRDGTLKTTGTDIDKIMPPVSRFGGGRAVKKQGIIDKLRKFFEKYFGLV
;
A
#
# COMPACT_ATOMS: atom_id res chain seq x y z
N GLN A 1 -11.53 -7.16 -4.48
CA GLN A 1 -12.30 -8.01 -5.40
C GLN A 1 -11.74 -9.43 -5.37
N THR A 2 -12.58 -10.46 -5.44
CA THR A 2 -12.22 -11.84 -5.08
C THR A 2 -11.64 -12.59 -6.28
N MET A 3 -10.54 -13.34 -6.10
CA MET A 3 -9.91 -14.17 -7.16
C MET A 3 -10.92 -15.09 -7.89
N LYS A 4 -11.95 -15.56 -7.18
CA LYS A 4 -13.04 -16.38 -7.74
C LYS A 4 -13.92 -15.67 -8.78
N GLU A 5 -14.11 -14.36 -8.68
CA GLU A 5 -14.90 -13.63 -9.67
C GLU A 5 -14.14 -13.50 -10.98
N TYR A 6 -12.84 -13.21 -10.89
CA TYR A 6 -12.00 -13.00 -12.07
C TYR A 6 -11.72 -14.29 -12.86
N ASP A 7 -11.51 -15.42 -12.17
CA ASP A 7 -11.32 -16.72 -12.83
C ASP A 7 -12.58 -17.20 -13.57
N ARG A 8 -13.75 -16.64 -13.24
CA ARG A 8 -15.01 -16.92 -13.94
C ARG A 8 -15.04 -16.27 -15.34
N PHE A 9 -14.36 -15.15 -15.53
CA PHE A 9 -14.32 -14.43 -16.81
C PHE A 9 -13.25 -14.96 -17.76
N GLU A 10 -12.07 -15.31 -17.24
CA GLU A 10 -11.01 -15.97 -18.00
C GLU A 10 -10.24 -16.90 -17.05
N LYS A 11 -10.26 -18.20 -17.35
CA LYS A 11 -9.68 -19.23 -16.48
C LYS A 11 -8.17 -19.01 -16.38
N GLY A 12 -7.68 -18.61 -15.20
CA GLY A 12 -6.27 -18.26 -15.00
C GLY A 12 -5.95 -16.77 -15.21
N ALA A 13 -6.94 -15.92 -15.48
CA ALA A 13 -6.77 -14.46 -15.40
C ALA A 13 -6.63 -14.00 -13.94
N ALA A 14 -7.21 -14.76 -13.00
CA ALA A 14 -6.96 -14.61 -11.58
C ALA A 14 -5.79 -15.46 -11.08
N ASN A 15 -4.88 -15.91 -11.97
CA ASN A 15 -3.58 -16.37 -11.51
C ASN A 15 -2.94 -15.18 -10.81
N SER A 16 -2.98 -15.21 -9.47
CA SER A 16 -2.37 -14.24 -8.59
C SER A 16 -0.99 -13.97 -9.15
N ASN A 17 -0.82 -12.82 -9.78
CA ASN A 17 0.39 -12.46 -10.46
C ASN A 17 1.43 -12.19 -9.38
N THR A 18 2.00 -13.22 -8.77
CA THR A 18 2.83 -13.08 -7.55
C THR A 18 4.15 -12.39 -7.86
N SER A 19 4.55 -12.28 -9.13
CA SER A 19 5.81 -11.66 -9.54
C SER A 19 5.74 -11.04 -10.93
N ALA A 20 6.52 -9.99 -11.17
CA ALA A 20 6.63 -9.35 -12.49
C ALA A 20 7.05 -10.32 -13.63
N ARG A 21 7.62 -11.48 -13.31
CA ARG A 21 7.93 -12.53 -14.28
C ARG A 21 6.67 -13.20 -14.84
N ILE A 22 5.63 -13.38 -14.02
CA ILE A 22 4.35 -13.93 -14.46
C ILE A 22 3.65 -12.93 -15.38
N LEU A 23 3.63 -11.65 -14.97
CA LEU A 23 3.12 -10.57 -15.82
C LEU A 23 3.77 -10.56 -17.22
N GLN A 24 5.09 -10.70 -17.28
CA GLN A 24 5.79 -10.73 -18.56
C GLN A 24 5.32 -11.89 -19.45
N ARG A 25 5.22 -13.10 -18.90
CA ARG A 25 4.72 -14.26 -19.67
C ARG A 25 3.31 -14.04 -20.18
N GLN A 26 2.41 -13.45 -19.37
CA GLN A 26 1.05 -13.13 -19.78
C GLN A 26 1.02 -12.08 -20.90
N LEU A 27 1.91 -11.08 -20.87
CA LEU A 27 2.00 -10.05 -21.92
C LEU A 27 2.63 -10.57 -23.23
N GLU A 28 3.38 -11.67 -23.17
CA GLU A 28 3.98 -12.36 -24.32
C GLU A 28 3.07 -13.44 -24.91
N ASP A 29 2.09 -13.93 -24.14
CA ASP A 29 1.08 -14.87 -24.58
C ASP A 29 0.07 -14.22 -25.55
N ALA A 30 -0.05 -14.75 -26.76
CA ALA A 30 -0.97 -14.25 -27.77
C ALA A 30 -2.45 -14.59 -27.49
N THR A 31 -2.71 -15.53 -26.60
CA THR A 31 -4.06 -15.97 -26.22
C THR A 31 -4.63 -15.18 -25.06
N ALA A 32 -3.77 -14.63 -24.19
CA ALA A 32 -4.18 -13.79 -23.07
C ALA A 32 -4.73 -12.46 -23.56
N ARG A 33 -6.00 -12.17 -23.23
CA ARG A 33 -6.67 -10.92 -23.61
C ARG A 33 -6.95 -10.02 -22.42
N ILE A 34 -7.23 -10.58 -21.24
CA ILE A 34 -7.44 -9.84 -20.01
C ILE A 34 -6.34 -10.20 -19.01
N ILE A 35 -5.63 -9.18 -18.53
CA ILE A 35 -4.52 -9.36 -17.59
C ILE A 35 -4.78 -8.52 -16.35
N ILE A 36 -4.86 -9.19 -15.21
CA ILE A 36 -5.03 -8.54 -13.91
C ILE A 36 -3.68 -8.49 -13.21
N THR A 37 -3.25 -7.28 -12.86
CA THR A 37 -1.97 -7.06 -12.18
C THR A 37 -2.05 -5.83 -11.29
N THR A 38 -1.11 -5.71 -10.35
CA THR A 38 -0.93 -4.47 -9.59
C THR A 38 -0.10 -3.46 -10.38
N ILE A 39 -0.30 -2.17 -10.10
CA ILE A 39 0.46 -1.08 -10.71
C ILE A 39 1.97 -1.21 -10.44
N GLN A 40 2.36 -1.69 -9.25
CA GLN A 40 3.76 -1.88 -8.87
C GLN A 40 4.44 -2.94 -9.75
N LYS A 41 3.75 -4.06 -10.04
CA LYS A 41 4.28 -5.13 -10.89
C LYS A 41 4.44 -4.65 -12.33
N LEU A 42 3.47 -3.88 -12.83
CA LEU A 42 3.55 -3.25 -14.15
C LEU A 42 4.72 -2.25 -14.22
N ALA A 43 4.90 -1.43 -13.19
CA ALA A 43 6.04 -0.50 -13.11
C ALA A 43 7.39 -1.23 -13.12
N VAL A 44 7.53 -2.32 -12.36
CA VAL A 44 8.73 -3.17 -12.38
C VAL A 44 8.95 -3.77 -13.77
N PHE A 45 7.90 -4.29 -14.41
CA PHE A 45 7.97 -4.80 -15.78
C PHE A 45 8.48 -3.74 -16.76
N ILE A 46 7.93 -2.52 -16.69
CA ILE A 46 8.33 -1.40 -17.55
C ILE A 46 9.81 -1.06 -17.39
N ARG A 47 10.29 -1.00 -16.13
CA ARG A 47 11.69 -0.69 -15.83
C ARG A 47 12.65 -1.73 -16.41
N LYS A 48 12.29 -3.03 -16.29
CA LYS A 48 13.12 -4.15 -16.75
C LYS A 48 13.06 -4.34 -18.27
N ASN A 49 11.92 -4.07 -18.90
CA ASN A 49 11.68 -4.36 -20.30
C ASN A 49 11.43 -3.08 -21.10
N ARG A 50 12.45 -2.23 -21.28
CA ARG A 50 12.27 -0.88 -21.88
C ARG A 50 11.83 -0.87 -23.35
N THR A 51 12.08 -1.95 -24.09
CA THR A 51 11.81 -2.06 -25.53
C THR A 51 10.75 -3.11 -25.86
N HIS A 52 9.95 -3.53 -24.88
CA HIS A 52 8.99 -4.61 -25.05
C HIS A 52 7.97 -4.33 -26.18
N PRO A 53 7.66 -5.32 -27.06
CA PRO A 53 6.73 -5.12 -28.18
C PRO A 53 5.33 -4.65 -27.78
N ILE A 54 4.87 -4.99 -26.56
CA ILE A 54 3.55 -4.60 -26.05
C ILE A 54 3.30 -3.09 -26.13
N TYR A 55 4.33 -2.27 -25.96
CA TYR A 55 4.19 -0.81 -25.93
C TYR A 55 3.73 -0.20 -27.25
N LYS A 56 3.90 -0.93 -28.35
CA LYS A 56 3.45 -0.52 -29.69
C LYS A 56 2.07 -1.08 -30.04
N LYS A 57 1.60 -2.10 -29.32
CA LYS A 57 0.26 -2.68 -29.51
C LYS A 57 -0.81 -1.72 -28.97
N HIS A 58 -2.03 -1.91 -29.43
CA HIS A 58 -3.19 -1.20 -28.91
C HIS A 58 -3.61 -1.85 -27.58
N VAL A 59 -3.60 -1.06 -26.50
CA VAL A 59 -3.83 -1.57 -25.14
C VAL A 59 -4.87 -0.70 -24.42
N VAL A 60 -5.84 -1.33 -23.79
CA VAL A 60 -6.75 -0.67 -22.86
C VAL A 60 -6.27 -0.94 -21.44
N ILE A 61 -6.08 0.11 -20.66
CA ILE A 61 -5.63 0.02 -19.26
C ILE A 61 -6.71 0.61 -18.38
N ILE A 62 -7.22 -0.22 -17.46
CA ILE A 62 -8.26 0.15 -16.51
C ILE A 62 -7.66 0.13 -15.10
N PHE A 63 -7.75 1.25 -14.41
CA PHE A 63 -7.33 1.39 -13.02
C PHE A 63 -8.55 1.34 -12.11
N ASP A 64 -8.50 0.45 -11.13
CA ASP A 64 -9.45 0.42 -10.02
C ASP A 64 -8.88 1.17 -8.82
N GLU A 65 -9.76 1.79 -8.05
CA GLU A 65 -9.47 2.69 -6.93
C GLU A 65 -8.27 3.61 -7.17
N CYS A 66 -8.48 4.54 -8.09
CA CYS A 66 -7.55 5.58 -8.47
C CYS A 66 -7.29 6.55 -7.29
N HIS A 67 -6.54 6.09 -6.28
CA HIS A 67 -6.07 6.88 -5.16
C HIS A 67 -4.69 7.52 -5.38
N ARG A 68 -4.46 8.61 -4.62
CA ARG A 68 -3.27 9.49 -4.64
C ARG A 68 -1.92 8.76 -4.68
N SER A 69 -1.79 7.59 -4.05
CA SER A 69 -0.54 6.83 -3.99
C SER A 69 -0.11 6.21 -5.33
N GLN A 70 -1.00 6.13 -6.32
CA GLN A 70 -0.73 5.50 -7.61
C GLN A 70 -0.33 6.49 -8.73
N PHE A 71 -0.63 7.78 -8.57
CA PHE A 71 -0.56 8.79 -9.65
C PHE A 71 0.80 9.42 -9.91
N GLY A 72 1.80 9.10 -9.10
CA GLY A 72 3.16 9.63 -9.25
C GLY A 72 3.95 8.95 -10.37
N ASP A 73 5.18 8.55 -10.04
CA ASP A 73 6.17 8.04 -11.00
C ASP A 73 5.71 6.80 -11.77
N MET A 74 4.87 5.96 -11.17
CA MET A 74 4.36 4.74 -11.80
C MET A 74 3.40 5.06 -12.94
N HIS A 75 2.46 5.99 -12.73
CA HIS A 75 1.55 6.44 -13.81
C HIS A 75 2.34 7.08 -14.95
N LEU A 76 3.28 7.97 -14.62
CA LEU A 76 4.16 8.59 -15.62
C LEU A 76 4.98 7.55 -16.41
N ALA A 77 5.47 6.50 -15.75
CA ALA A 77 6.19 5.42 -16.43
C ALA A 77 5.29 4.67 -17.43
N ILE A 78 4.04 4.40 -17.07
CA ILE A 78 3.04 3.75 -17.93
C ILE A 78 2.74 4.64 -19.14
N THR A 79 2.34 5.89 -18.91
CA THR A 79 1.95 6.81 -20.00
C THR A 79 3.12 7.17 -20.92
N LYS A 80 4.37 7.09 -20.44
CA LYS A 80 5.57 7.30 -21.27
C LYS A 80 5.93 6.07 -22.10
N SER A 81 5.73 4.87 -21.57
CA SER A 81 6.12 3.62 -22.25
C SER A 81 5.11 3.21 -23.31
N PHE A 82 3.83 3.11 -22.97
CA PHE A 82 2.78 2.69 -23.91
C PHE A 82 2.48 3.83 -24.90
N LYS A 83 2.47 3.52 -26.21
CA LYS A 83 2.29 4.52 -27.27
C LYS A 83 0.88 4.58 -27.84
N ASN A 84 0.20 3.44 -27.87
CA ASN A 84 -1.15 3.31 -28.39
C ASN A 84 -2.05 2.75 -27.28
N TYR A 85 -2.55 3.61 -26.39
CA TYR A 85 -3.37 3.16 -25.26
C TYR A 85 -4.62 4.01 -25.03
N HIS A 86 -5.63 3.36 -24.44
CA HIS A 86 -6.75 4.02 -23.79
C HIS A 86 -6.66 3.78 -22.29
N LEU A 87 -6.91 4.83 -21.51
CA LEU A 87 -6.76 4.84 -20.07
C LEU A 87 -8.10 5.15 -19.43
N PHE A 88 -8.57 4.27 -18.55
CA PHE A 88 -9.78 4.48 -17.77
C PHE A 88 -9.46 4.32 -16.28
N GLY A 89 -10.13 5.12 -15.45
CA GLY A 89 -9.94 5.09 -14.00
C GLY A 89 -11.29 5.12 -13.28
N PHE A 90 -11.46 4.20 -12.34
CA PHE A 90 -12.57 4.17 -11.40
C PHE A 90 -12.05 4.64 -10.03
N THR A 91 -12.81 5.48 -9.34
CA THR A 91 -12.49 5.91 -7.97
C THR A 91 -13.70 6.47 -7.26
N GLY A 92 -13.83 6.12 -5.97
CA GLY A 92 -14.77 6.78 -5.07
C GLY A 92 -14.28 8.13 -4.55
N THR A 93 -12.98 8.45 -4.69
CA THR A 93 -12.36 9.64 -4.08
C THR A 93 -11.50 10.42 -5.10
N PRO A 94 -12.12 11.10 -6.08
CA PRO A 94 -11.39 11.89 -7.07
C PRO A 94 -10.56 13.01 -6.43
N ILE A 95 -9.39 13.28 -7.01
CA ILE A 95 -8.46 14.35 -6.61
C ILE A 95 -8.81 15.61 -7.39
N PHE A 96 -9.29 16.63 -6.68
CA PHE A 96 -9.59 17.95 -7.22
C PHE A 96 -8.47 18.95 -6.95
N ALA A 97 -8.42 20.04 -7.71
CA ALA A 97 -7.45 21.12 -7.53
C ALA A 97 -7.46 21.69 -6.10
N ALA A 98 -8.64 21.83 -5.50
CA ALA A 98 -8.82 22.31 -4.12
C ALA A 98 -8.11 21.42 -3.07
N ASN A 99 -7.94 20.12 -3.36
CA ASN A 99 -7.36 19.14 -2.44
C ASN A 99 -5.94 18.72 -2.84
N ALA A 100 -5.40 19.27 -3.93
CA ALA A 100 -4.09 18.91 -4.47
C ALA A 100 -2.93 19.64 -3.77
N GLY A 101 -3.15 20.87 -3.28
CA GLY A 101 -2.09 21.74 -2.74
C GLY A 101 -1.63 21.46 -1.30
N LEU A 102 -2.30 20.56 -0.57
CA LEU A 102 -1.98 20.27 0.85
C LEU A 102 -0.78 19.31 1.03
N VAL A 103 -0.21 18.78 -0.04
CA VAL A 103 0.84 17.76 0.01
C VAL A 103 1.93 18.17 -0.96
N GLY A 104 3.08 18.61 -0.45
CA GLY A 104 4.18 19.28 -1.16
C GLY A 104 4.93 18.47 -2.23
N ASN A 105 4.24 17.67 -3.05
CA ASN A 105 4.82 17.02 -4.23
C ASN A 105 4.34 17.74 -5.51
N PRO A 106 5.25 18.44 -6.24
CA PRO A 106 4.95 19.15 -7.48
C PRO A 106 4.37 18.28 -8.62
N LEU A 107 4.45 16.95 -8.49
CA LEU A 107 3.99 15.99 -9.50
C LEU A 107 2.56 15.47 -9.24
N LEU A 108 1.88 15.89 -8.17
CA LEU A 108 0.52 15.48 -7.89
C LEU A 108 -0.46 16.10 -8.91
N ARG A 109 -0.91 15.25 -9.85
CA ARG A 109 -1.94 15.59 -10.83
C ARG A 109 -3.35 15.40 -10.23
N THR A 110 -4.28 16.27 -10.60
CA THR A 110 -5.71 16.01 -10.35
C THR A 110 -6.15 14.76 -11.12
N THR A 111 -7.24 14.11 -10.70
CA THR A 111 -7.77 12.94 -11.42
C THR A 111 -8.08 13.29 -12.87
N ALA A 112 -8.61 14.49 -13.12
CA ALA A 112 -8.86 14.98 -14.48
C ALA A 112 -7.56 15.17 -15.29
N GLN A 113 -6.47 15.65 -14.68
CA GLN A 113 -5.17 15.73 -15.36
C GLN A 113 -4.53 14.36 -15.62
N ALA A 114 -4.88 13.34 -14.80
CA ALA A 114 -4.34 11.99 -14.91
C ALA A 114 -5.09 11.13 -15.94
N PHE A 115 -6.41 11.28 -16.06
CA PHE A 115 -7.28 10.43 -16.89
C PHE A 115 -8.10 11.16 -17.95
N GLY A 116 -8.15 12.50 -17.91
CA GLY A 116 -9.00 13.29 -18.78
C GLY A 116 -10.40 13.51 -18.21
N ASP A 117 -11.38 13.56 -19.10
CA ASP A 117 -12.74 13.97 -18.74
C ASP A 117 -13.47 12.94 -17.89
N LYS A 118 -14.32 13.46 -17.01
CA LYS A 118 -15.19 12.64 -16.17
C LYS A 118 -16.34 12.11 -17.02
N LEU A 119 -16.24 10.84 -17.44
CA LEU A 119 -17.22 10.21 -18.33
C LEU A 119 -18.57 9.95 -17.66
N HIS A 120 -18.58 9.63 -16.38
CA HIS A 120 -19.79 9.35 -15.60
C HIS A 120 -19.58 9.65 -14.12
N THR A 121 -20.65 9.79 -13.35
CA THR A 121 -20.60 9.90 -11.89
C THR A 121 -21.82 9.24 -11.28
N TYR A 122 -21.57 8.39 -10.29
CA TYR A 122 -22.58 7.85 -9.40
C TYR A 122 -22.07 8.05 -7.98
N THR A 123 -22.72 8.94 -7.24
CA THR A 123 -22.24 9.43 -5.95
C THR A 123 -22.75 8.56 -4.81
N ILE A 124 -22.17 8.73 -3.63
CA ILE A 124 -22.68 8.09 -2.43
C ILE A 124 -24.09 8.54 -2.06
N VAL A 125 -24.48 9.76 -2.47
CA VAL A 125 -25.85 10.26 -2.27
C VAL A 125 -26.82 9.48 -3.15
N ASP A 126 -26.47 9.28 -4.43
CA ASP A 126 -27.26 8.46 -5.36
C ASP A 126 -27.39 7.03 -4.82
N ALA A 127 -26.27 6.44 -4.40
CA ALA A 127 -26.24 5.07 -3.88
C ALA A 127 -27.07 4.86 -2.61
N ILE A 128 -27.12 5.87 -1.72
CA ILE A 128 -27.99 5.84 -0.53
C ILE A 128 -29.46 6.00 -0.92
N ASN A 129 -29.78 6.93 -1.82
CA ASN A 129 -31.15 7.17 -2.28
C ASN A 129 -31.74 5.95 -3.01
N ASP A 130 -30.91 5.25 -3.79
CA ASP A 130 -31.31 4.04 -4.52
C ASP A 130 -31.33 2.78 -3.63
N GLY A 131 -30.92 2.89 -2.37
CA GLY A 131 -30.85 1.76 -1.43
C GLY A 131 -29.72 0.75 -1.71
N ASN A 132 -28.81 1.10 -2.61
CA ASN A 132 -27.64 0.28 -2.96
C ASN A 132 -26.51 0.38 -1.92
N VAL A 133 -26.51 1.44 -1.11
CA VAL A 133 -25.55 1.68 -0.02
C VAL A 133 -26.30 2.12 1.24
N LEU A 134 -25.85 1.65 2.42
CA LEU A 134 -26.44 2.05 3.69
C LEU A 134 -26.03 3.48 4.08
N PRO A 135 -26.94 4.28 4.67
CA PRO A 135 -26.62 5.61 5.16
C PRO A 135 -25.67 5.57 6.35
N PHE A 136 -24.93 6.66 6.56
CA PHE A 136 -24.03 6.81 7.69
C PHE A 136 -24.75 7.33 8.94
N ARG A 137 -24.38 6.79 10.09
CA ARG A 137 -24.68 7.37 11.40
C ARG A 137 -23.37 7.85 12.03
N ILE A 138 -23.19 9.17 12.09
CA ILE A 138 -21.98 9.79 12.63
C ILE A 138 -22.31 10.31 14.04
N ASP A 139 -21.60 9.81 15.04
CA ASP A 139 -21.68 10.29 16.42
C ASP A 139 -20.32 10.91 16.80
N PHE A 140 -20.32 12.15 17.27
CA PHE A 140 -19.11 12.82 17.73
C PHE A 140 -18.95 12.62 19.24
N ILE A 141 -17.89 11.93 19.64
CA ILE A 141 -17.55 11.70 21.05
C ILE A 141 -16.38 12.61 21.41
N ASN A 142 -16.66 13.71 22.11
CA ASN A 142 -15.62 14.61 22.55
C ASN A 142 -15.02 14.11 23.88
N THR A 143 -13.78 13.62 23.84
CA THR A 143 -13.04 13.18 25.02
C THR A 143 -12.21 14.30 25.66
N ILE A 144 -12.15 15.48 25.04
CA ILE A 144 -11.39 16.63 25.54
C ILE A 144 -12.38 17.73 25.94
N LYS A 145 -12.58 17.91 27.25
CA LYS A 145 -13.35 19.05 27.77
C LYS A 145 -12.48 20.30 27.69
N THR A 146 -12.84 21.24 26.81
CA THR A 146 -12.25 22.58 26.82
C THR A 146 -12.83 23.36 28.01
N PRO A 147 -12.02 24.01 28.85
CA PRO A 147 -12.52 24.99 29.80
C PRO A 147 -13.18 26.15 29.02
N ASP A 148 -14.33 26.64 29.47
CA ASP A 148 -15.14 27.66 28.78
C ASP A 148 -14.41 29.02 28.55
N HIS A 149 -13.17 29.17 29.01
CA HIS A 149 -12.47 30.45 29.15
C HIS A 149 -11.35 30.67 28.13
N ILE A 150 -11.10 29.74 27.20
CA ILE A 150 -10.00 29.88 26.22
C ILE A 150 -10.57 30.17 24.83
N ASN A 151 -10.52 31.45 24.45
CA ASN A 151 -11.03 31.95 23.17
C ASN A 151 -9.90 32.16 22.13
N ASP A 152 -8.81 31.39 22.24
CA ASP A 152 -7.66 31.51 21.35
C ASP A 152 -7.49 30.26 20.47
N LYS A 153 -7.95 30.38 19.21
CA LYS A 153 -7.87 29.32 18.19
C LYS A 153 -6.43 29.01 17.73
N GLN A 154 -5.43 29.81 18.12
CA GLN A 154 -4.04 29.64 17.67
C GLN A 154 -3.17 28.77 18.59
N VAL A 155 -3.58 28.48 19.83
CA VAL A 155 -2.73 27.76 20.80
C VAL A 155 -2.87 26.23 20.69
N TYR A 156 -3.96 25.72 20.10
CA TYR A 156 -4.20 24.27 19.99
C TYR A 156 -3.22 23.53 19.07
N GLY A 157 -2.61 24.21 18.10
CA GLY A 157 -1.72 23.56 17.12
C GLY A 157 -0.42 22.99 17.68
N ILE A 158 0.02 23.43 18.87
CA ILE A 158 1.37 23.16 19.37
C ILE A 158 1.44 21.84 20.19
N ASP A 159 0.34 21.39 20.79
CA ASP A 159 0.32 20.16 21.61
C ASP A 159 -0.83 19.19 21.28
N SER A 160 -1.52 19.41 20.16
CA SER A 160 -2.59 18.52 19.69
C SER A 160 -2.14 17.08 19.51
N GLU A 161 -0.95 16.85 18.96
CA GLU A 161 -0.46 15.50 18.68
C GLU A 161 -0.19 14.71 19.97
N LYS A 162 0.38 15.35 21.00
CA LYS A 162 0.58 14.71 22.30
C LYS A 162 -0.74 14.49 23.03
N ALA A 163 -1.65 15.47 23.01
CA ALA A 163 -2.96 15.33 23.62
C ALA A 163 -3.80 14.22 22.95
N LEU A 164 -3.70 14.06 21.62
CA LEU A 164 -4.37 13.00 20.87
C LEU A 164 -3.74 11.62 21.13
N SER A 165 -2.42 11.57 21.32
CA SER A 165 -1.65 10.35 21.57
C SER A 165 -1.53 9.98 23.04
N ASP A 166 -2.17 10.74 23.94
CA ASP A 166 -2.14 10.49 25.38
C ASP A 166 -2.68 9.08 25.70
N PRO A 167 -1.91 8.23 26.42
CA PRO A 167 -2.32 6.85 26.69
C PRO A 167 -3.64 6.74 27.45
N LYS A 168 -3.95 7.69 28.34
CA LYS A 168 -5.22 7.70 29.08
C LYS A 168 -6.38 8.02 28.15
N ARG A 169 -6.22 9.03 27.27
CA ARG A 169 -7.21 9.33 26.23
C ARG A 169 -7.47 8.12 25.33
N ILE A 170 -6.41 7.43 24.88
CA ILE A 170 -6.55 6.23 24.05
C ILE A 170 -7.32 5.14 24.82
N SER A 171 -6.96 4.90 26.09
CA SER A 171 -7.67 3.94 26.95
C SER A 171 -9.16 4.29 27.10
N ASP A 172 -9.49 5.56 27.32
CA ASP A 172 -10.87 6.02 27.49
C ASP A 172 -11.67 5.86 26.18
N ILE A 173 -11.04 6.13 25.03
CA ILE A 173 -11.65 5.88 23.71
C ILE A 173 -11.90 4.40 23.49
N VAL A 174 -10.92 3.54 23.79
CA VAL A 174 -11.06 2.09 23.65
C VAL A 174 -12.16 1.55 24.56
N ALA A 175 -12.20 1.98 25.83
CA ALA A 175 -13.24 1.61 26.78
C ALA A 175 -14.64 2.02 26.26
N TYR A 176 -14.78 3.26 25.78
CA TYR A 176 -16.03 3.73 25.19
C TYR A 176 -16.45 2.87 23.99
N ILE A 177 -15.52 2.59 23.06
CA ILE A 177 -15.80 1.77 21.88
C ILE A 177 -16.29 0.40 22.33
N LEU A 178 -15.61 -0.26 23.27
CA LEU A 178 -15.97 -1.59 23.76
C LEU A 178 -17.35 -1.61 24.44
N GLU A 179 -17.63 -0.62 25.29
CA GLU A 179 -18.91 -0.49 25.99
C GLU A 179 -20.09 -0.29 25.01
N HIS A 180 -19.89 0.51 23.96
CA HIS A 180 -20.95 0.86 23.02
C HIS A 180 -20.97 0.00 21.75
N PHE A 181 -19.98 -0.88 21.55
CA PHE A 181 -19.80 -1.64 20.31
C PHE A 181 -21.06 -2.42 19.93
N ASP A 182 -21.62 -3.17 20.88
CA ASP A 182 -22.79 -4.02 20.64
C ASP A 182 -24.03 -3.20 20.32
N GLN A 183 -24.21 -2.08 21.01
CA GLN A 183 -25.33 -1.17 20.79
C GLN A 183 -25.23 -0.49 19.41
N LYS A 184 -24.04 -0.06 19.01
CA LYS A 184 -23.79 0.69 17.77
C LYS A 184 -23.79 -0.23 16.55
N THR A 185 -23.18 -1.41 16.65
CA THR A 185 -23.15 -2.40 15.57
C THR A 185 -24.43 -3.22 15.47
N LYS A 186 -25.22 -3.26 16.56
CA LYS A 186 -26.36 -4.18 16.74
C LYS A 186 -26.01 -5.63 16.42
N ARG A 187 -24.74 -6.05 16.59
CA ARG A 187 -24.28 -7.40 16.23
C ARG A 187 -25.02 -8.53 16.94
N SER A 188 -25.56 -8.23 18.13
CA SER A 188 -26.34 -9.15 18.96
C SER A 188 -27.81 -9.23 18.54
N ASN A 189 -28.26 -8.33 17.65
CA ASN A 189 -29.59 -8.36 17.07
C ASN A 189 -29.52 -9.05 15.70
N PHE A 190 -30.10 -10.23 15.60
CA PHE A 190 -30.23 -10.97 14.35
C PHE A 190 -30.96 -10.11 13.30
N TYR A 191 -30.25 -9.63 12.29
CA TYR A 191 -30.84 -8.79 11.24
C TYR A 191 -31.67 -9.66 10.27
N LYS A 192 -32.99 -9.64 10.41
CA LYS A 192 -33.93 -10.13 9.37
C LYS A 192 -33.66 -9.48 7.99
N ALA A 193 -33.08 -8.28 7.95
CA ALA A 193 -32.67 -7.61 6.71
C ALA A 193 -31.57 -8.37 5.95
N ILE A 194 -30.65 -9.05 6.64
CA ILE A 194 -29.60 -9.87 5.98
C ILE A 194 -30.22 -11.11 5.32
N ALA A 195 -31.32 -11.64 5.88
CA ALA A 195 -32.05 -12.77 5.30
C ALA A 195 -32.96 -12.39 4.11
N LEU A 196 -33.36 -11.11 3.99
CA LEU A 196 -34.31 -10.64 2.98
C LEU A 196 -33.66 -10.18 1.67
N PHE A 197 -32.38 -9.79 1.69
CA PHE A 197 -31.66 -9.22 0.53
C PHE A 197 -30.58 -10.14 -0.05
N TRP A 198 -30.47 -11.39 0.42
CA TRP A 198 -29.43 -12.32 -0.02
C TRP A 198 -30.02 -13.51 -0.78
N ASP A 199 -29.27 -14.01 -1.75
CA ASP A 199 -29.55 -15.25 -2.47
C ASP A 199 -29.64 -16.41 -1.46
N LYS A 200 -30.79 -17.07 -1.44
CA LYS A 200 -31.07 -18.26 -0.60
C LYS A 200 -30.07 -19.40 -0.82
N ASP A 201 -29.36 -19.42 -1.94
CA ASP A 201 -28.38 -20.43 -2.31
C ASP A 201 -26.92 -19.99 -2.06
N ALA A 202 -26.69 -18.73 -1.67
CA ALA A 202 -25.35 -18.22 -1.38
C ALA A 202 -24.92 -18.60 0.04
N GLY A 203 -24.35 -19.80 0.16
CA GLY A 203 -23.73 -20.31 1.37
C GLY A 203 -22.48 -19.52 1.77
N GLY A 204 -22.63 -18.63 2.75
CA GLY A 204 -21.52 -18.08 3.51
C GLY A 204 -21.66 -16.61 3.86
N ILE A 205 -22.17 -16.33 5.06
CA ILE A 205 -21.85 -15.07 5.73
C ILE A 205 -20.39 -15.18 6.17
N VAL A 206 -19.52 -14.35 5.59
CA VAL A 206 -18.17 -14.14 6.15
C VAL A 206 -18.33 -13.24 7.37
N LEU A 207 -18.60 -13.85 8.52
CA LEU A 207 -18.40 -13.14 9.79
C LEU A 207 -16.89 -12.90 9.90
N LEU A 208 -16.50 -11.63 9.87
CA LEU A 208 -15.13 -11.24 10.22
C LEU A 208 -14.79 -11.83 11.59
N LYS A 209 -13.54 -12.27 11.77
CA LYS A 209 -13.09 -12.81 13.06
C LYS A 209 -13.22 -11.73 14.13
N THR A 210 -13.40 -12.15 15.37
CA THR A 210 -13.43 -11.23 16.50
C THR A 210 -12.08 -10.52 16.64
N TYR A 211 -12.07 -9.36 17.30
CA TYR A 211 -10.83 -8.68 17.64
C TYR A 211 -9.85 -9.61 18.38
N SER A 212 -10.37 -10.43 19.31
CA SER A 212 -9.58 -11.38 20.07
C SER A 212 -8.89 -12.41 19.17
N GLU A 213 -9.60 -12.94 18.16
CA GLU A 213 -9.03 -13.89 17.20
C GLU A 213 -7.99 -13.23 16.29
N TYR A 214 -8.22 -11.99 15.82
CA TYR A 214 -7.18 -11.28 15.07
C TYR A 214 -5.96 -10.93 15.93
N TYR A 215 -6.16 -10.64 17.22
CA TYR A 215 -5.10 -10.24 18.13
C TYR A 215 -4.26 -11.44 18.60
N ASN A 216 -4.91 -12.52 19.01
CA ASN A 216 -4.30 -13.70 19.63
C ASN A 216 -4.10 -14.89 18.69
N GLY A 217 -4.70 -14.87 17.50
CA GLY A 217 -4.70 -16.00 16.56
C GLY A 217 -5.97 -16.83 16.67
N TYR A 218 -6.20 -17.68 15.68
CA TYR A 218 -7.36 -18.58 15.61
C TYR A 218 -7.08 -19.80 14.76
N ASP A 219 -7.78 -20.89 15.03
CA ASP A 219 -7.72 -22.09 14.19
C ASP A 219 -8.87 -22.09 13.17
N GLU A 220 -8.54 -22.33 11.91
CA GLU A 220 -9.52 -22.46 10.84
C GLU A 220 -9.17 -23.64 9.94
N GLN A 221 -10.14 -24.54 9.75
CA GLN A 221 -9.98 -25.76 8.94
C GLN A 221 -8.78 -26.63 9.37
N GLY A 222 -8.47 -26.64 10.69
CA GLY A 222 -7.35 -27.40 11.25
C GLY A 222 -5.99 -26.74 11.08
N GLU A 223 -5.92 -25.53 10.52
CA GLU A 223 -4.70 -24.73 10.45
C GLU A 223 -4.76 -23.55 11.40
N HIS A 224 -3.70 -23.36 12.18
CA HIS A 224 -3.54 -22.17 13.00
C HIS A 224 -3.21 -20.95 12.12
N LYS A 225 -3.96 -19.86 12.33
CA LYS A 225 -3.72 -18.55 11.73
C LYS A 225 -3.17 -17.62 12.82
N PRO A 226 -1.91 -17.16 12.69
CA PRO A 226 -1.27 -16.38 13.73
C PRO A 226 -1.96 -15.04 13.93
N GLY A 227 -2.09 -14.63 15.20
CA GLY A 227 -2.60 -13.32 15.56
C GLY A 227 -1.56 -12.20 15.40
N TYR A 228 -1.99 -10.96 15.64
CA TYR A 228 -1.07 -9.82 15.67
C TYR A 228 0.07 -10.00 16.67
N ILE A 229 -0.17 -10.63 17.83
CA ILE A 229 0.90 -10.89 18.82
C ILE A 229 2.01 -11.73 18.21
N GLU A 230 1.65 -12.86 17.58
CA GLU A 230 2.62 -13.77 16.97
C GLU A 230 3.33 -13.12 15.78
N LEU A 231 2.58 -12.43 14.92
CA LEU A 231 3.15 -11.73 13.77
C LEU A 231 4.13 -10.63 14.20
N ILE A 232 3.82 -9.88 15.26
CA ILE A 232 4.72 -8.86 15.81
C ILE A 232 5.95 -9.52 16.44
N ALA A 233 5.79 -10.63 17.16
CA ALA A 233 6.89 -11.38 17.74
C ALA A 233 7.83 -11.90 16.65
N ASP A 234 7.28 -12.50 15.60
CA ASP A 234 8.02 -12.99 14.43
C ASP A 234 8.75 -11.86 13.71
N LEU A 235 8.06 -10.74 13.45
CA LEU A 235 8.66 -9.56 12.83
C LEU A 235 9.81 -9.01 13.68
N THR A 236 9.62 -8.92 15.00
CA THR A 236 10.63 -8.39 15.92
C THR A 236 11.84 -9.33 16.03
N ALA A 237 11.61 -10.65 16.01
CA ALA A 237 12.67 -11.64 16.02
C ALA A 237 13.47 -11.66 14.70
N GLN A 238 12.78 -11.57 13.57
CA GLN A 238 13.42 -11.56 12.25
C GLN A 238 14.11 -10.21 11.94
N TYR A 239 13.54 -9.11 12.42
CA TYR A 239 13.97 -7.73 12.17
C TYR A 239 14.09 -6.94 13.49
N PRO A 240 15.13 -7.20 14.29
CA PRO A 240 15.30 -6.55 15.58
C PRO A 240 15.40 -5.02 15.42
N PRO A 241 14.56 -4.23 16.11
CA PRO A 241 14.65 -2.77 16.05
C PRO A 241 15.98 -2.29 16.63
N GLY A 242 16.57 -1.28 15.98
CA GLY A 242 17.85 -0.69 16.42
C GLY A 242 19.10 -1.49 16.05
N GLN A 243 19.00 -2.56 15.26
CA GLN A 243 20.18 -3.34 14.85
C GLN A 243 21.04 -2.56 13.85
N GLU A 244 22.19 -2.06 14.32
CA GLU A 244 23.12 -1.17 13.60
C GLU A 244 24.04 -1.89 12.59
N TRP A 245 23.54 -2.94 11.95
CA TRP A 245 24.38 -3.92 11.27
C TRP A 245 25.03 -3.40 9.97
N MET A 246 24.46 -2.36 9.36
CA MET A 246 24.97 -1.74 8.12
C MET A 246 26.20 -0.85 8.33
N MET A 247 26.48 -0.38 9.55
CA MET A 247 27.50 0.66 9.77
C MET A 247 28.93 0.09 9.87
N THR A 248 29.09 -1.23 10.01
CA THR A 248 30.42 -1.82 10.21
C THR A 248 31.23 -1.85 8.91
N GLY A 249 32.20 -0.93 8.80
CA GLY A 249 33.16 -0.88 7.70
C GLY A 249 32.81 0.04 6.53
N VAL A 250 31.74 0.83 6.64
CA VAL A 250 31.45 2.01 5.79
C VAL A 250 31.85 3.27 6.54
N ASN A 251 32.31 4.31 5.83
CA ASN A 251 32.80 5.54 6.46
C ASN A 251 31.75 6.66 6.50
N LYS A 252 30.57 6.41 5.92
CA LYS A 252 29.56 7.43 5.59
C LYS A 252 28.15 6.89 5.82
N PRO A 253 27.63 6.97 7.06
CA PRO A 253 26.38 6.33 7.45
C PRO A 253 25.15 6.91 6.74
N GLU A 254 25.07 8.24 6.60
CA GLU A 254 23.93 8.91 5.96
C GLU A 254 23.85 8.60 4.46
N GLU A 255 24.98 8.64 3.75
CA GLU A 255 25.03 8.30 2.34
C GLU A 255 24.74 6.83 2.08
N THR A 256 25.15 5.95 3.00
CA THR A 256 24.80 4.52 2.94
C THR A 256 23.30 4.32 3.12
N ARG A 257 22.69 5.03 4.08
CA ARG A 257 21.23 5.01 4.30
C ARG A 257 20.48 5.49 3.06
N LYS A 258 20.89 6.63 2.49
CA LYS A 258 20.29 7.18 1.27
C LYS A 258 20.42 6.22 0.08
N LEU A 259 21.56 5.55 -0.07
CA LEU A 259 21.75 4.52 -1.10
C LEU A 259 20.76 3.36 -0.91
N MET A 260 20.58 2.90 0.33
CA MET A 260 19.66 1.80 0.65
C MET A 260 18.20 2.19 0.48
N ASP A 261 17.78 3.37 0.93
CA ASP A 261 16.42 3.88 0.75
C ASP A 261 16.08 3.99 -0.75
N ASN A 262 17.01 4.53 -1.55
CA ASN A 262 16.88 4.56 -3.00
C ASN A 262 16.78 3.15 -3.58
N SER A 263 17.61 2.22 -3.12
CA SER A 263 17.66 0.86 -3.65
C SER A 263 16.39 0.08 -3.33
N LEU A 264 15.87 0.18 -2.11
CA LEU A 264 14.61 -0.42 -1.67
C LEU A 264 13.43 0.14 -2.46
N ARG A 265 13.34 1.47 -2.58
CA ARG A 265 12.32 2.15 -3.40
C ARG A 265 12.40 1.76 -4.88
N ASP A 266 13.60 1.68 -5.43
CA ASP A 266 13.82 1.35 -6.85
C ASP A 266 13.63 -0.16 -7.11
N GLY A 267 13.73 -0.98 -6.07
CA GLY A 267 13.69 -2.43 -6.08
C GLY A 267 14.93 -3.09 -6.67
N THR A 268 16.05 -2.36 -6.69
CA THR A 268 17.34 -2.88 -7.16
C THR A 268 18.49 -2.20 -6.43
N LEU A 269 19.46 -2.97 -5.94
CA LEU A 269 20.73 -2.43 -5.45
C LEU A 269 21.68 -2.15 -6.61
N LYS A 270 22.00 -0.87 -6.86
CA LYS A 270 22.99 -0.47 -7.86
C LYS A 270 24.40 -0.73 -7.33
N THR A 271 25.07 -1.73 -7.89
CA THR A 271 26.45 -2.09 -7.53
C THR A 271 27.51 -1.52 -8.47
N THR A 272 27.08 -0.92 -9.58
CA THR A 272 27.93 -0.30 -10.59
C THR A 272 27.90 1.23 -10.47
N GLY A 273 28.98 1.89 -10.89
CA GLY A 273 29.14 3.34 -10.79
C GLY A 273 29.84 3.80 -9.51
N THR A 274 29.73 5.10 -9.21
CA THR A 274 30.50 5.77 -8.15
C THR A 274 29.83 5.72 -6.77
N ASP A 275 28.58 5.28 -6.67
CA ASP A 275 27.81 5.42 -5.43
C ASP A 275 28.37 4.56 -4.29
N ILE A 276 28.87 3.38 -4.62
CA ILE A 276 29.61 2.55 -3.66
C ILE A 276 30.95 3.19 -3.32
N ASP A 277 31.65 3.78 -4.29
CA ASP A 277 32.92 4.46 -4.03
C ASP A 277 32.76 5.67 -3.09
N LYS A 278 31.58 6.30 -3.03
CA LYS A 278 31.29 7.42 -2.12
C LYS A 278 31.16 7.01 -0.66
N ILE A 279 30.76 5.77 -0.38
CA ILE A 279 30.55 5.25 0.98
C ILE A 279 31.73 4.41 1.50
N MET A 280 32.66 4.07 0.61
CA MET A 280 33.88 3.35 0.95
C MET A 280 34.78 4.18 1.88
N PRO A 281 35.42 3.56 2.87
CA PRO A 281 36.51 4.19 3.60
C PRO A 281 37.69 4.47 2.67
N PRO A 282 38.57 5.44 3.00
CA PRO A 282 39.79 5.69 2.24
C PRO A 282 40.64 4.41 2.20
N VAL A 283 40.97 3.95 1.00
CA VAL A 283 41.80 2.78 0.76
C VAL A 283 42.87 3.15 -0.25
N SER A 284 44.09 2.65 -0.06
CA SER A 284 45.16 2.81 -1.05
C SER A 284 44.69 2.31 -2.41
N ARG A 285 44.97 3.10 -3.46
CA ARG A 285 44.69 2.72 -4.86
C ARG A 285 45.66 1.66 -5.39
N PHE A 286 46.73 1.37 -4.65
CA PHE A 286 47.78 0.44 -5.04
C PHE A 286 47.71 -0.83 -4.16
N GLY A 287 47.76 -2.00 -4.80
CA GLY A 287 47.83 -3.29 -4.09
C GLY A 287 46.53 -4.14 -4.03
N GLY A 288 45.52 -3.89 -4.88
CA GLY A 288 44.35 -4.78 -5.05
C GLY A 288 43.34 -4.84 -3.88
N GLY A 289 43.72 -4.45 -2.66
CA GLY A 289 42.86 -4.48 -1.47
C GLY A 289 41.60 -3.61 -1.55
N ARG A 290 41.62 -2.55 -2.38
CA ARG A 290 40.43 -1.72 -2.64
C ARG A 290 39.31 -2.51 -3.33
N ALA A 291 39.63 -3.39 -4.28
CA ALA A 291 38.63 -4.18 -4.99
C ALA A 291 37.96 -5.19 -4.05
N VAL A 292 38.76 -5.88 -3.24
CA VAL A 292 38.28 -6.83 -2.21
C VAL A 292 37.36 -6.12 -1.20
N LYS A 293 37.78 -4.94 -0.72
CA LYS A 293 36.97 -4.16 0.24
C LYS A 293 35.67 -3.65 -0.38
N LYS A 294 35.69 -3.24 -1.65
CA LYS A 294 34.50 -2.85 -2.40
C LYS A 294 33.51 -4.01 -2.52
N GLN A 295 34.00 -5.20 -2.86
CA GLN A 295 33.16 -6.39 -2.95
C GLN A 295 32.54 -6.76 -1.60
N GLY A 296 33.31 -6.73 -0.52
CA GLY A 296 32.79 -6.99 0.83
C GLY A 296 31.68 -6.01 1.26
N ILE A 297 31.77 -4.74 0.86
CA ILE A 297 30.70 -3.76 1.10
C ILE A 297 29.47 -4.09 0.24
N ILE A 298 29.65 -4.42 -1.04
CA ILE A 298 28.56 -4.85 -1.93
C ILE A 298 27.80 -6.03 -1.34
N ASP A 299 28.51 -7.05 -0.85
CA ASP A 299 27.90 -8.27 -0.33
C ASP A 299 27.08 -7.99 0.93
N LYS A 300 27.57 -7.11 1.82
CA LYS A 300 26.82 -6.64 3.00
C LYS A 300 25.55 -5.89 2.60
N LEU A 301 25.64 -4.94 1.66
CA LEU A 301 24.50 -4.16 1.20
C LEU A 301 23.47 -5.04 0.46
N ARG A 302 23.94 -6.03 -0.32
CA ARG A 302 23.07 -6.99 -1.01
C ARG A 302 22.31 -7.85 -0.01
N LYS A 303 23.01 -8.39 1.01
CA LYS A 303 22.37 -9.13 2.09
C LYS A 303 21.33 -8.28 2.82
N PHE A 304 21.56 -6.97 2.93
CA PHE A 304 20.57 -6.05 3.53
C PHE A 304 19.36 -5.94 2.64
N PHE A 305 19.62 -5.56 1.40
CA PHE A 305 18.59 -5.36 0.40
C PHE A 305 17.70 -6.60 0.32
N GLU A 306 18.27 -7.79 0.17
CA GLU A 306 17.52 -9.04 0.07
C GLU A 306 16.72 -9.35 1.35
N LYS A 307 17.26 -9.07 2.54
CA LYS A 307 16.57 -9.28 3.81
C LYS A 307 15.36 -8.36 3.98
N TYR A 308 15.47 -7.09 3.62
CA TYR A 308 14.46 -6.06 3.93
C TYR A 308 13.58 -5.67 2.73
N PHE A 309 13.92 -6.05 1.49
CA PHE A 309 13.18 -5.68 0.30
C PHE A 309 11.72 -6.15 0.29
N GLY A 310 11.42 -7.28 0.94
CA GLY A 310 10.05 -7.79 1.05
C GLY A 310 9.16 -7.07 2.06
N LEU A 311 9.74 -6.19 2.89
CA LEU A 311 9.00 -5.43 3.92
C LEU A 311 8.52 -4.05 3.44
N VAL A 312 9.05 -3.54 2.31
CA VAL A 312 8.86 -2.15 1.83
C VAL A 312 8.00 -2.12 0.57
#